data_AF-A0A9D2KAL4-F1
#
_entry.id   AF-A0A9D2KAL4-F1
#
_cell.length_a   1.000
_cell.length_b   1.000
_cell.length_c   1.000
_cell.angle_alpha   90.00
_cell.angle_beta   90.00
_cell.angle_gamma   90.00
#
_symmetry.space_group_name_H-M   'P 1'
#
loop_
_entity.id
_entity.type
_entity.pdbx_description
1 polymer ?
#
loop_
_entity_poly.entity_id
_entity_poly.type
_entity_poly.pdbx_seq_one_letter_code
_entity_poly.pdbx_strand_id
1 'polypeptide(L)'
;MKKSYSDESRLFSSLFDAALNINPHQVDAALFAFNSPLSKGVLLADEVGLGKTIEAGLVLCQLWAEGKRRLIVICPAALRKQWSIELQEKLYNIAKKIR
;
A
#
# COMPACT_ATOMS: atom_id res chain seq x y z
N MET A 1 -22.32 -11.91 8.17
CA MET A 1 -21.88 -11.27 6.90
C MET A 1 -20.36 -11.10 6.94
N LYS A 2 -19.56 -11.99 6.31
CA LYS A 2 -18.08 -11.93 6.33
C LYS A 2 -17.42 -12.36 4.99
N LYS A 3 -18.19 -12.47 3.89
CA LYS A 3 -17.72 -13.13 2.66
C LYS A 3 -17.23 -12.20 1.54
N SER A 4 -17.48 -10.89 1.61
CA SER A 4 -17.12 -9.96 0.52
C SER A 4 -15.66 -9.47 0.58
N TYR A 5 -15.09 -9.39 1.80
CA TYR A 5 -13.79 -8.77 2.03
C TYR A 5 -12.61 -9.60 1.50
N SER A 6 -12.73 -10.94 1.52
CA SER A 6 -11.68 -11.84 1.02
C SER A 6 -11.50 -11.74 -0.48
N ASP A 7 -12.58 -11.51 -1.21
CA ASP A 7 -12.54 -11.52 -2.68
C ASP A 7 -12.03 -10.20 -3.22
N GLU A 8 -12.39 -9.07 -2.61
CA GLU A 8 -11.76 -7.78 -2.90
C GLU A 8 -10.27 -7.81 -2.54
N SER A 9 -9.90 -8.30 -1.36
CA SER A 9 -8.49 -8.41 -0.95
C SER A 9 -7.66 -9.26 -1.93
N ARG A 10 -8.23 -10.36 -2.44
CA ARG A 10 -7.59 -11.19 -3.47
C ARG A 10 -7.50 -10.50 -4.82
N LEU A 11 -8.51 -9.75 -5.23
CA LEU A 11 -8.50 -8.97 -6.47
C LEU A 11 -7.50 -7.81 -6.40
N PHE A 12 -7.43 -7.15 -5.25
CA PHE A 12 -6.42 -6.13 -4.98
C PHE A 12 -5.01 -6.74 -4.99
N SER A 13 -4.82 -7.87 -4.30
CA SER A 13 -3.56 -8.61 -4.33
C SER A 13 -3.13 -8.95 -5.75
N SER A 14 -4.04 -9.51 -6.58
CA SER A 14 -3.69 -9.91 -7.95
C SER A 14 -3.43 -8.72 -8.88
N LEU A 15 -4.15 -7.60 -8.70
CA LEU A 15 -3.90 -6.35 -9.43
C LEU A 15 -2.54 -5.75 -9.09
N PHE A 16 -2.16 -5.79 -7.81
CA PHE A 16 -0.88 -5.29 -7.34
C PHE A 16 0.27 -6.20 -7.76
N ASP A 17 0.10 -7.51 -7.66
CA ASP A 17 1.10 -8.50 -8.06
C ASP A 17 1.43 -8.37 -9.56
N ALA A 18 0.38 -8.23 -10.39
CA ALA A 18 0.53 -7.99 -11.83
C ALA A 18 1.19 -6.65 -12.17
N ALA A 19 1.10 -5.65 -11.30
CA ALA A 19 1.65 -4.32 -11.55
C ALA A 19 3.08 -4.14 -11.00
N LEU A 20 3.47 -4.86 -9.96
CA LEU A 20 4.67 -4.53 -9.17
C LEU A 20 5.58 -5.68 -8.73
N ASN A 21 5.36 -6.95 -9.16
CA ASN A 21 6.15 -8.10 -8.69
C ASN A 21 6.29 -8.08 -7.15
N ILE A 22 5.14 -7.98 -6.47
CA ILE A 22 5.09 -7.78 -5.01
C ILE A 22 5.24 -9.13 -4.34
N ASN A 23 6.05 -9.19 -3.28
CA ASN A 23 6.17 -10.44 -2.53
C ASN A 23 4.91 -10.67 -1.67
N PRO A 24 4.46 -11.92 -1.49
CA PRO A 24 3.25 -12.23 -0.71
C PRO A 24 3.21 -11.60 0.68
N HIS A 25 4.35 -11.54 1.38
CA HIS A 25 4.42 -10.94 2.73
C HIS A 25 4.10 -9.44 2.75
N GLN A 26 4.37 -8.73 1.65
CA GLN A 26 4.10 -7.29 1.53
C GLN A 26 2.60 -7.02 1.37
N VAL A 27 1.89 -7.95 0.73
CA VAL A 27 0.43 -7.92 0.65
C VAL A 27 -0.16 -8.13 2.04
N ASP A 28 0.36 -9.10 2.79
CA ASP A 28 -0.09 -9.37 4.16
C ASP A 28 0.15 -8.18 5.09
N ALA A 29 1.30 -7.51 4.97
CA ALA A 29 1.61 -6.29 5.73
C ALA A 29 0.65 -5.14 5.40
N ALA A 30 0.31 -4.93 4.13
CA ALA A 30 -0.67 -3.94 3.72
C ALA A 30 -2.08 -4.29 4.22
N LEU A 31 -2.50 -5.55 4.09
CA LEU A 31 -3.77 -6.04 4.62
C LEU A 31 -3.85 -5.89 6.14
N PHE A 32 -2.76 -6.15 6.86
CA PHE A 32 -2.67 -5.90 8.29
C PHE A 32 -2.86 -4.41 8.61
N ALA A 33 -2.24 -3.53 7.82
CA ALA A 33 -2.39 -2.09 8.00
C ALA A 33 -3.85 -1.61 7.79
N PHE A 34 -4.60 -2.19 6.85
CA PHE A 34 -6.02 -1.88 6.65
C PHE A 34 -6.94 -2.49 7.71
N ASN A 35 -6.63 -3.72 8.14
CA ASN A 35 -7.48 -4.49 9.04
C ASN A 35 -7.28 -4.13 10.51
N SER A 36 -6.26 -3.34 10.87
CA SER A 36 -5.96 -2.99 12.27
C SER A 36 -7.18 -2.36 12.96
N PRO A 37 -7.92 -3.13 13.80
CA PRO A 37 -9.17 -2.66 14.42
C PRO A 37 -8.91 -1.84 15.69
N LEU A 38 -7.66 -1.83 16.15
CA LEU A 38 -7.21 -1.27 17.40
C LEU A 38 -6.09 -0.28 17.09
N SER A 39 -6.30 0.97 17.48
CA SER A 39 -5.36 2.09 17.36
C SER A 39 -5.31 2.77 15.98
N LYS A 40 -5.23 4.11 16.05
CA LYS A 40 -5.32 5.07 14.95
C LYS A 40 -4.11 5.04 13.99
N GLY A 41 -3.41 3.91 13.87
CA GLY A 41 -2.19 3.77 13.09
C GLY A 41 -1.56 2.38 13.20
N VAL A 42 -0.62 2.09 12.31
CA VAL A 42 0.11 0.81 12.21
C VAL A 42 1.60 1.11 12.17
N LEU A 43 2.41 0.25 12.77
CA LEU A 43 3.88 0.31 12.70
C LEU A 43 4.39 -0.88 11.88
N LEU A 44 4.99 -0.59 10.72
CA LEU A 44 5.70 -1.58 9.89
C LEU A 44 7.16 -1.62 10.34
N ALA A 45 7.60 -2.73 10.92
CA ALA A 45 8.90 -2.85 11.60
C ALA A 45 9.76 -4.01 11.09
N ASP A 46 9.54 -4.46 9.85
CA ASP A 46 10.33 -5.52 9.23
C ASP A 46 11.81 -5.14 9.07
N GLU A 47 12.67 -6.08 8.68
CA GLU A 47 14.09 -5.83 8.42
C GLU A 47 14.34 -4.78 7.31
N VAL A 48 15.50 -4.13 7.36
CA VAL A 48 15.91 -3.16 6.33
C VAL A 48 16.05 -3.87 4.98
N GLY A 49 15.41 -3.33 3.94
CA GLY A 49 15.46 -3.91 2.59
C GLY A 49 14.25 -4.77 2.21
N LEU A 50 13.37 -5.15 3.14
CA LEU A 50 12.18 -5.99 2.85
C LEU A 50 11.04 -5.29 2.10
N GLY A 51 11.17 -3.99 1.82
CA GLY A 51 10.22 -3.25 0.99
C GLY A 51 9.11 -2.51 1.74
N LYS A 52 9.34 -2.10 3.00
CA LYS A 52 8.42 -1.22 3.77
C LYS A 52 7.92 0.01 3.01
N THR A 53 8.73 0.59 2.13
CA THR A 53 8.31 1.71 1.27
C THR A 53 7.21 1.31 0.29
N ILE A 54 7.31 0.09 -0.28
CA ILE A 54 6.30 -0.47 -1.16
C ILE A 54 5.02 -0.74 -0.36
N GLU A 55 5.13 -1.42 0.79
CA GLU A 55 4.00 -1.72 1.68
C GLU A 55 3.22 -0.46 2.08
N ALA A 56 3.91 0.58 2.55
CA ALA A 56 3.28 1.87 2.86
C ALA A 56 2.67 2.54 1.62
N GLY A 57 3.31 2.37 0.46
CA GLY A 57 2.79 2.80 -0.83
C GLY A 57 1.48 2.11 -1.23
N LEU A 58 1.36 0.81 -1.00
CA LEU A 58 0.13 0.03 -1.20
C LEU A 58 -1.01 0.59 -0.34
N VAL A 59 -0.70 0.90 0.93
CA VAL A 59 -1.64 1.54 1.85
C VAL A 59 -2.15 2.87 1.31
N LEU A 60 -1.24 3.73 0.83
CA LEU A 60 -1.60 5.02 0.24
C LEU A 60 -2.45 4.88 -1.03
N CYS A 61 -2.12 3.93 -1.91
CA CYS A 61 -2.89 3.66 -3.12
C CYS A 61 -4.33 3.25 -2.82
N GLN A 62 -4.52 2.36 -1.86
CA GLN A 62 -5.85 1.91 -1.48
C GLN A 62 -6.67 3.05 -0.89
N LEU A 63 -6.09 3.82 0.04
CA LEU A 63 -6.77 4.99 0.60
C LEU A 63 -7.15 5.99 -0.51
N TRP A 64 -6.30 6.14 -1.52
CA TRP A 64 -6.62 6.94 -2.70
C TRP A 64 -7.75 6.33 -3.55
N ALA A 65 -7.76 5.02 -3.78
CA ALA A 65 -8.85 4.32 -4.47
C ALA A 65 -10.19 4.48 -3.74
N GLU A 66 -10.19 4.44 -2.40
CA GLU A 66 -11.35 4.70 -1.53
C GLU A 66 -11.77 6.17 -1.47
N GLY A 67 -11.15 7.05 -2.27
CA GLY A 67 -11.53 8.46 -2.35
C GLY A 67 -10.90 9.36 -1.27
N LYS A 68 -9.99 8.84 -0.43
CA LYS A 68 -9.23 9.70 0.49
C LYS A 68 -8.24 10.55 -0.33
N ARG A 69 -8.24 11.86 -0.09
CA ARG A 69 -7.36 12.82 -0.81
C ARG A 69 -6.40 13.57 0.10
N ARG A 70 -6.60 13.49 1.42
CA ARG A 70 -5.72 14.08 2.43
C ARG A 70 -4.73 13.03 2.92
N LEU A 71 -3.69 12.78 2.13
CA LEU A 71 -2.62 11.83 2.43
C LEU A 71 -1.29 12.58 2.49
N ILE A 72 -0.49 12.35 3.53
CA ILE A 72 0.80 13.02 3.73
C ILE A 72 1.85 11.95 4.00
N VAL A 73 2.98 12.05 3.29
CA VAL A 73 4.18 11.24 3.56
C VAL A 73 5.23 12.14 4.19
N ILE A 74 5.67 11.78 5.39
CA ILE A 74 6.77 12.47 6.09
C ILE A 74 7.99 11.55 6.04
N CYS A 75 9.07 12.02 5.43
CA CYS A 75 10.33 11.28 5.34
C CYS A 75 11.55 12.20 5.44
N PRO A 76 12.72 11.68 5.84
CA PRO A 76 13.99 12.40 5.78
C PRO A 76 14.29 12.98 4.40
N ALA A 77 15.01 14.09 4.35
CA ALA A 77 15.30 14.82 3.11
C ALA A 77 15.91 13.95 2.00
N ALA A 78 16.82 13.04 2.37
CA ALA A 78 17.50 12.13 1.46
C ALA A 78 16.54 11.15 0.77
N LEU A 79 15.42 10.79 1.41
CA LEU A 79 14.48 9.78 0.89
C LEU A 79 13.36 10.38 0.03
N ARG A 80 13.20 11.72 0.00
CA ARG A 80 12.11 12.37 -0.73
C ARG A 80 12.07 12.00 -2.21
N LYS A 81 13.24 11.96 -2.87
CA LYS A 81 13.33 11.61 -4.30
C LYS A 81 12.89 10.16 -4.54
N GLN A 82 13.33 9.24 -3.68
CA GLN A 82 12.94 7.83 -3.76
C GLN A 82 11.43 7.68 -3.55
N TRP A 83 10.86 8.31 -2.53
CA TRP A 83 9.41 8.31 -2.30
C TRP A 83 8.63 8.90 -3.49
N SER A 84 9.10 9.99 -4.09
CA SER A 84 8.46 10.59 -5.27
C SER A 84 8.42 9.62 -6.45
N ILE A 85 9.54 8.97 -6.75
CA ILE A 85 9.65 8.00 -7.86
C ILE A 85 8.71 6.82 -7.62
N GLU A 86 8.78 6.19 -6.44
CA GLU A 86 7.91 5.06 -6.08
C GLU A 86 6.42 5.44 -6.15
N LEU A 87 6.03 6.62 -5.66
CA LEU A 87 4.64 7.08 -5.69
C LEU A 87 4.15 7.44 -7.10
N GLN A 88 4.98 8.09 -7.92
CA GLN A 88 4.57 8.56 -9.25
C GLN A 88 4.63 7.47 -10.31
N GLU A 89 5.67 6.64 -10.31
CA GLU A 89 5.89 5.67 -11.39
C GLU A 89 5.10 4.38 -11.17
N LYS A 90 5.06 3.91 -9.94
CA LYS A 90 4.49 2.60 -9.61
C LYS A 90 3.05 2.72 -9.11
N LEU A 91 2.82 3.65 -8.19
CA LEU A 91 1.59 3.68 -7.40
C LEU A 91 0.47 4.53 -8.04
N TYR A 92 0.80 5.66 -8.66
CA TYR A 92 -0.18 6.49 -9.39
C TYR A 92 -0.83 5.74 -10.56
N ASN A 93 -0.05 4.94 -11.29
CA ASN A 93 -0.53 4.15 -12.42
C ASN A 93 -1.53 3.07 -11.98
N ILE A 94 -1.32 2.48 -10.80
CA ILE A 94 -2.23 1.49 -10.21
C ILE A 94 -3.51 2.16 -9.72
N ALA A 95 -3.39 3.29 -9.02
CA ALA A 95 -4.54 4.06 -8.55
C ALA A 95 -5.46 4.53 -9.69
N LYS A 96 -4.94 4.73 -10.90
CA LYS A 96 -5.73 5.01 -12.11
C LYS A 96 -6.45 3.80 -12.68
N LYS A 97 -5.88 2.60 -12.59
CA LYS A 97 -6.46 1.36 -13.14
C LYS A 97 -7.59 0.79 -12.30
N ILE A 98 -7.66 1.15 -11.02
CA ILE A 98 -8.67 0.66 -10.07
C ILE A 98 -9.99 1.44 -10.18
N ARG A 99 -10.04 2.52 -10.98
CA ARG A 99 -11.23 3.34 -11.20
C ARG A 99 -11.88 3.03 -12.55
#